data_AF-U5Q8G2-F1
#
_entry.id   AF-U5Q8G2-F1
#
_cell.length_a   1.000
_cell.length_b   1.000
_cell.length_c   1.000
_cell.angle_alpha   90.00
_cell.angle_beta   90.00
_cell.angle_gamma   90.00
#
_symmetry.space_group_name_H-M   'P 1'
#
loop_
_entity.id
_entity.type
_entity.pdbx_description
1 polymer ?
#
loop_
_entity_poly.entity_id
_entity_poly.type
_entity_poly.pdbx_seq_one_letter_code
_entity_poly.pdbx_strand_id
1 'polypeptide(L)'
;MPLLPIYKGSAGSTLIAELLLQKYVHHLPFYRQTKQFKELGLKLSATTINDWFASSCGLIKPLYEKIRERVLSSNYLQADETTLPVINREKKKADKEYLWMARAVKEKLLFFDYRDGSRSAKVVREIFKDFKGTLQTDGYCAYEIFDKNPSVTLINCWAHCRRNYESSLVENKTLAQYALGQIQLLYKLERVFKDKQYSPVQIEAERQRLALPIIRNLEKWIEQNYKTVLPKSKIGKAMSYNYSRIQGLSRYIYDGNLKIDNNPAENAIRPVTVSRKNFLFCGNHNAAFNAAMIFTLTGCCREQNINTRHYLIDVLNQLPYVLDKKESLDSLMPDKWIEQHPESLMSPDSSKMD
;
A
#
# COMPACT_ATOMS: atom_id res chain seq x y z
N MET A 1 0.56 -16.61 -36.31
CA MET A 1 0.88 -16.89 -34.89
C MET A 1 0.32 -15.77 -34.05
N PRO A 2 -0.25 -16.05 -32.85
CA PRO A 2 -0.63 -14.99 -31.93
C PRO A 2 0.60 -14.12 -31.57
N LEU A 3 0.40 -12.83 -31.33
CA LEU A 3 1.44 -11.94 -30.82
C LEU A 3 1.89 -12.47 -29.45
N LEU A 4 3.20 -12.67 -29.31
CA LEU A 4 3.80 -13.06 -28.04
C LEU A 4 3.96 -11.82 -27.15
N PRO A 5 3.87 -11.95 -25.81
CA PRO A 5 4.09 -10.83 -24.89
C PRO A 5 5.48 -10.21 -25.05
N ILE A 6 6.46 -11.02 -25.45
CA ILE A 6 7.81 -10.56 -25.78
C ILE A 6 8.00 -10.76 -27.28
N TYR A 7 8.16 -9.67 -28.03
CA TYR A 7 8.41 -9.71 -29.46
C TYR A 7 9.65 -10.55 -29.79
N LYS A 8 9.49 -11.58 -30.64
CA LYS A 8 10.52 -12.58 -30.96
C LYS A 8 11.08 -13.36 -29.75
N GLY A 9 10.43 -13.30 -28.59
CA GLY A 9 10.79 -14.09 -27.42
C GLY A 9 10.33 -15.54 -27.53
N SER A 10 10.95 -16.44 -26.76
CA SER A 10 10.55 -17.86 -26.69
C SER A 10 9.58 -18.18 -25.54
N ALA A 11 9.34 -17.24 -24.62
CA ALA A 11 8.43 -17.41 -23.49
C ALA A 11 7.03 -16.91 -23.83
N GLY A 12 6.03 -17.80 -23.72
CA GLY A 12 4.62 -17.43 -23.75
C GLY A 12 4.17 -16.72 -22.48
N SER A 13 2.97 -16.14 -22.51
CA SER A 13 2.34 -15.43 -21.38
C SER A 13 2.26 -16.26 -20.12
N THR A 14 1.92 -17.54 -20.22
CA THR A 14 1.85 -18.44 -19.07
C THR A 14 3.20 -18.54 -18.35
N LEU A 15 4.30 -18.79 -19.07
CA LEU A 15 5.62 -18.89 -18.44
C LEU A 15 6.02 -17.57 -17.77
N ILE A 16 5.78 -16.43 -18.44
CA ILE A 16 6.08 -15.11 -17.86
C ILE A 16 5.23 -14.87 -16.61
N ALA A 17 3.93 -15.12 -16.67
CA ALA A 17 3.02 -14.98 -15.54
C ALA A 17 3.46 -15.84 -14.34
N GLU A 18 3.88 -17.08 -14.57
CA GLU A 18 4.41 -17.95 -13.50
C GLU A 18 5.69 -17.39 -12.86
N LEU A 19 6.64 -16.90 -13.66
CA LEU A 19 7.87 -16.29 -13.14
C LEU A 19 7.57 -15.08 -12.24
N LEU A 20 6.63 -14.23 -12.67
CA LEU A 20 6.18 -13.05 -11.93
C LEU A 20 5.43 -13.44 -10.66
N LEU A 21 4.46 -14.35 -10.76
CA LEU A 21 3.64 -14.84 -9.66
C LEU A 21 4.53 -15.46 -8.58
N GLN A 22 5.41 -16.39 -8.97
CA GLN A 22 6.31 -17.04 -8.03
C GLN A 22 7.21 -16.05 -7.31
N LYS A 23 7.72 -15.01 -7.99
CA LYS A 23 8.62 -14.04 -7.37
C LYS A 23 7.89 -13.04 -6.46
N TYR A 24 6.80 -12.46 -6.94
CA TYR A 24 6.18 -11.29 -6.30
C TYR A 24 4.99 -11.64 -5.41
N VAL A 25 4.37 -12.81 -5.62
CA VAL A 25 3.28 -13.33 -4.78
C VAL A 25 3.77 -14.46 -3.88
N HIS A 26 4.54 -15.42 -4.40
CA HIS A 26 5.05 -16.56 -3.60
C HIS A 26 6.46 -16.32 -3.04
N HIS A 27 7.04 -15.14 -3.27
CA HIS A 27 8.33 -14.72 -2.73
C HIS A 27 9.51 -15.66 -3.06
N LEU A 28 9.44 -16.37 -4.19
CA LEU A 28 10.47 -17.28 -4.67
C LEU A 28 11.41 -16.55 -5.64
N PRO A 29 12.66 -16.21 -5.25
CA PRO A 29 13.57 -15.47 -6.11
C PRO A 29 13.96 -16.24 -7.38
N PHE A 30 14.29 -15.52 -8.46
CA PHE A 30 14.61 -16.12 -9.76
C PHE A 30 15.69 -17.20 -9.73
N TYR A 31 16.72 -17.08 -8.87
CA TYR A 31 17.75 -18.13 -8.77
C TYR A 31 17.22 -19.45 -8.21
N ARG A 32 16.14 -19.43 -7.41
CA ARG A 32 15.48 -20.65 -6.94
C ARG A 32 14.56 -21.21 -8.03
N GLN A 33 13.88 -20.32 -8.76
CA GLN A 33 13.09 -20.72 -9.93
C GLN A 33 13.96 -21.39 -11.00
N THR A 34 15.16 -20.87 -11.31
CA THR A 34 16.09 -21.52 -12.26
C THR A 34 16.51 -22.91 -11.80
N LYS A 35 16.66 -23.16 -10.49
CA LYS A 35 16.92 -24.50 -9.95
C LYS A 35 15.73 -25.43 -10.18
N GLN A 36 14.52 -24.99 -9.91
CA GLN A 36 13.31 -25.77 -10.19
C GLN A 36 13.18 -26.13 -11.67
N PHE A 37 13.42 -25.18 -12.58
CA PHE A 37 13.41 -25.48 -14.00
C PHE A 37 14.50 -26.47 -14.39
N LYS A 38 15.70 -26.39 -13.80
CA LYS A 38 16.78 -27.35 -14.05
C LYS A 38 16.40 -28.77 -13.61
N GLU A 39 15.71 -28.92 -12.50
CA GLU A 39 15.18 -30.21 -12.01
C GLU A 39 14.12 -30.79 -12.96
N LEU A 40 13.35 -29.93 -13.64
CA LEU A 40 12.42 -30.30 -14.71
C LEU A 40 13.11 -30.54 -16.07
N GLY A 41 14.45 -30.54 -16.13
CA GLY A 41 15.22 -30.71 -17.37
C GLY A 41 15.35 -29.45 -18.24
N LEU A 42 14.82 -28.30 -17.80
CA LEU A 42 14.87 -27.04 -18.53
C LEU A 42 16.06 -26.17 -18.06
N LYS A 43 17.01 -25.92 -18.96
CA LYS A 43 18.15 -25.03 -18.68
C LYS A 43 17.81 -23.58 -19.04
N LEU A 44 17.33 -22.82 -18.07
CA LEU A 44 17.11 -21.38 -18.19
C LEU A 44 18.23 -20.59 -17.51
N SER A 45 18.90 -19.71 -18.27
CA SER A 45 19.93 -18.83 -17.70
C SER A 45 19.29 -17.70 -16.88
N ALA A 46 20.02 -17.20 -15.87
CA ALA A 46 19.58 -16.04 -15.10
C ALA A 46 19.41 -14.79 -15.98
N THR A 47 20.27 -14.63 -17.00
CA THR A 47 20.17 -13.54 -17.99
C THR A 47 18.84 -13.60 -18.72
N THR A 48 18.49 -14.77 -19.28
CA THR A 48 17.24 -14.99 -20.01
C THR A 48 16.01 -14.62 -19.18
N ILE A 49 15.95 -15.06 -17.91
CA ILE A 49 14.81 -14.73 -17.02
C ILE A 49 14.77 -13.23 -16.70
N ASN A 50 15.92 -12.59 -16.47
CA ASN A 50 15.96 -11.16 -16.21
C ASN A 50 15.55 -10.33 -17.44
N ASP A 51 15.93 -10.76 -18.64
CA ASP A 51 15.52 -10.13 -19.89
C ASP A 51 14.01 -10.27 -20.09
N TRP A 52 13.45 -11.47 -19.89
CA TRP A 52 12.00 -11.67 -19.96
C TRP A 52 11.24 -10.83 -18.92
N PHE A 53 11.77 -10.76 -17.70
CA PHE A 53 11.22 -9.91 -16.66
C PHE A 53 11.21 -8.44 -17.09
N ALA A 54 12.34 -7.91 -17.58
CA ALA A 54 12.44 -6.53 -18.03
C ALA A 54 11.52 -6.23 -19.22
N SER A 55 11.46 -7.12 -20.23
CA SER A 55 10.58 -6.95 -21.39
C SER A 55 9.10 -6.99 -21.01
N SER A 56 8.70 -7.92 -20.13
CA SER A 56 7.32 -7.99 -19.64
C SER A 56 6.91 -6.73 -18.88
N CYS A 57 7.82 -6.16 -18.08
CA CYS A 57 7.61 -4.88 -17.41
C CYS A 57 7.46 -3.71 -18.40
N GLY A 58 8.22 -3.71 -19.50
CA GLY A 58 8.04 -2.75 -20.59
C GLY A 58 6.65 -2.81 -21.21
N LEU A 59 6.14 -4.02 -21.43
CA LEU A 59 4.78 -4.25 -21.95
C LEU A 59 3.69 -3.81 -20.95
N ILE A 60 3.89 -4.08 -19.65
CA ILE A 60 2.94 -3.74 -18.57
C ILE A 60 2.90 -2.24 -18.26
N LYS A 61 3.99 -1.51 -18.52
CA LYS A 61 4.15 -0.11 -18.10
C LYS A 61 2.95 0.80 -18.43
N PRO A 62 2.37 0.80 -19.65
CA PRO A 62 1.22 1.64 -19.95
C PRO A 62 0.01 1.37 -19.03
N LEU A 63 -0.25 0.10 -18.70
CA LEU A 63 -1.32 -0.29 -17.79
C LEU A 63 -1.02 0.14 -16.35
N TYR A 64 0.23 0.01 -15.91
CA TYR A 64 0.66 0.53 -14.61
C TYR A 64 0.42 2.04 -14.48
N GLU A 65 0.80 2.83 -15.50
CA GLU A 65 0.58 4.29 -15.47
C GLU A 65 -0.92 4.61 -15.43
N LYS A 66 -1.75 3.86 -16.17
CA LYS A 66 -3.21 4.02 -16.14
C LYS A 66 -3.81 3.71 -14.75
N ILE A 67 -3.34 2.66 -14.08
CA ILE A 67 -3.73 2.34 -12.70
C ILE A 67 -3.31 3.50 -11.77
N ARG A 68 -2.09 4.02 -11.93
CA ARG A 68 -1.58 5.15 -11.13
C ARG A 68 -2.45 6.39 -11.30
N GLU A 69 -2.82 6.75 -12.53
CA GLU A 69 -3.77 7.83 -12.82
C GLU A 69 -5.13 7.60 -12.15
N ARG A 70 -5.68 6.39 -12.29
CA ARG A 70 -6.97 6.01 -11.70
C ARG A 70 -6.95 6.14 -10.17
N VAL A 71 -5.89 5.66 -9.51
CA VAL A 71 -5.72 5.81 -8.06
C VAL A 71 -5.64 7.29 -7.69
N LEU A 72 -4.79 8.08 -8.35
CA LEU A 72 -4.63 9.51 -8.05
C LEU A 72 -5.90 10.34 -8.33
N SER A 73 -6.85 9.83 -9.10
CA SER A 73 -8.16 10.45 -9.32
C SER A 73 -9.20 10.15 -8.23
N SER A 74 -8.92 9.24 -7.29
CA SER A 74 -9.83 8.90 -6.20
C SER A 74 -9.93 10.04 -5.18
N ASN A 75 -11.08 10.19 -4.51
CA ASN A 75 -11.27 11.23 -3.49
C ASN A 75 -10.65 10.87 -2.13
N TYR A 76 -10.29 9.60 -1.90
CA TYR A 76 -9.74 9.14 -0.63
C TYR A 76 -8.61 8.15 -0.83
N LEU A 77 -7.41 8.63 -0.52
CA LEU A 77 -6.17 7.87 -0.58
C LEU A 77 -5.62 7.56 0.81
N GLN A 78 -5.03 6.38 0.90
CA GLN A 78 -4.13 5.98 1.98
C GLN A 78 -2.72 5.94 1.41
N ALA A 79 -1.75 6.52 2.10
CA ALA A 79 -0.36 6.54 1.66
C ALA A 79 0.58 6.08 2.78
N ASP A 80 1.66 5.43 2.37
CA ASP A 80 2.70 4.89 3.25
C ASP A 80 3.96 4.62 2.39
N GLU A 81 5.08 4.29 3.03
CA GLU A 81 6.30 3.90 2.36
C GLU A 81 6.95 2.67 2.98
N THR A 82 7.67 1.93 2.15
CA THR A 82 8.49 0.80 2.59
C THR A 82 9.85 0.87 1.93
N THR A 83 10.72 -0.08 2.25
CA THR A 83 12.08 -0.08 1.72
C THR A 83 12.36 -1.26 0.81
N LEU A 84 13.24 -1.06 -0.17
CA LEU A 84 13.81 -2.10 -1.00
C LEU A 84 15.35 -1.99 -0.97
N PRO A 85 16.07 -3.12 -0.87
CA PRO A 85 17.51 -3.13 -1.06
C PRO A 85 17.81 -3.00 -2.55
N VAL A 86 18.61 -2.00 -2.95
CA VAL A 86 18.97 -1.75 -4.36
C VAL A 86 20.49 -1.70 -4.49
N ILE A 87 21.06 -2.44 -5.43
CA ILE A 87 22.52 -2.47 -5.62
C ILE A 87 23.02 -1.11 -6.09
N ASN A 88 23.89 -0.54 -5.27
CA ASN A 88 24.74 0.57 -5.61
C ASN A 88 26.10 0.01 -6.07
N ARG A 89 26.37 0.10 -7.38
CA ARG A 89 27.60 -0.44 -7.99
C ARG A 89 28.86 0.28 -7.51
N GLU A 90 28.77 1.58 -7.27
CA GLU A 90 29.90 2.39 -6.79
C GLU A 90 30.30 1.97 -5.38
N LYS A 91 29.31 1.76 -4.50
CA LYS A 91 29.55 1.35 -3.10
C LYS A 91 29.70 -0.16 -2.92
N LYS A 92 29.56 -0.96 -3.98
CA LYS A 92 29.57 -2.43 -3.97
C LYS A 92 28.69 -3.05 -2.88
N LYS A 93 27.54 -2.44 -2.60
CA LYS A 93 26.57 -2.89 -1.59
C LYS A 93 25.15 -2.59 -2.01
N ALA A 94 24.16 -3.19 -1.34
CA ALA A 94 22.77 -2.79 -1.49
C ALA A 94 22.46 -1.61 -0.54
N ASP A 95 22.03 -0.48 -1.09
CA ASP A 95 21.53 0.65 -0.32
C ASP A 95 20.07 0.40 0.07
N LYS A 96 19.70 0.87 1.27
CA LYS A 96 18.30 0.87 1.73
C LYS A 96 17.59 2.04 1.07
N GLU A 97 16.74 1.73 0.11
CA GLU A 97 16.01 2.71 -0.68
C GLU A 97 14.51 2.60 -0.46
N TYR A 98 13.74 3.62 -0.84
CA TYR A 98 12.32 3.74 -0.52
C TYR A 98 11.41 3.52 -1.72
N LEU A 99 10.30 2.84 -1.46
CA LEU A 99 9.19 2.58 -2.35
C LEU A 99 7.94 3.20 -1.73
N TRP A 100 7.35 4.16 -2.43
CA TRP A 100 6.14 4.84 -2.00
C TRP A 100 4.92 4.05 -2.43
N MET A 101 3.86 4.09 -1.63
CA MET A 101 2.60 3.41 -1.93
C MET A 101 1.43 4.37 -1.71
N ALA A 102 0.49 4.35 -2.65
CA ALA A 102 -0.80 4.98 -2.47
C ALA A 102 -1.91 3.98 -2.82
N ARG A 103 -2.99 4.00 -2.03
CA ARG A 103 -4.13 3.09 -2.13
C ARG A 103 -5.42 3.88 -2.20
N ALA A 104 -6.18 3.70 -3.28
CA ALA A 104 -7.53 4.21 -3.44
C ALA A 104 -8.51 3.29 -2.69
N VAL A 105 -9.06 3.80 -1.59
CA VAL A 105 -9.78 2.94 -0.62
C VAL A 105 -11.08 2.38 -1.19
N LYS A 106 -11.83 3.22 -1.93
CA LYS A 106 -13.13 2.87 -2.50
C LYS A 106 -12.98 2.00 -3.74
N GLU A 107 -12.07 2.37 -4.63
CA GLU A 107 -11.79 1.68 -5.89
C GLU A 107 -11.07 0.36 -5.67
N LYS A 108 -10.48 0.11 -4.48
CA LYS A 108 -9.67 -1.06 -4.16
C LYS A 108 -8.51 -1.25 -5.16
N LEU A 109 -7.89 -0.13 -5.50
CA LEU A 109 -6.69 -0.07 -6.33
C LEU A 109 -5.55 0.55 -5.53
N LEU A 110 -4.32 0.28 -5.95
CA LEU A 110 -3.13 0.87 -5.37
C LEU A 110 -2.06 1.03 -6.44
N PHE A 111 -1.01 1.78 -6.14
CA PHE A 111 0.24 1.71 -6.87
C PHE A 111 1.42 1.81 -5.92
N PHE A 112 2.55 1.27 -6.37
CA PHE A 112 3.86 1.51 -5.80
C PHE A 112 4.68 2.37 -6.77
N ASP A 113 5.31 3.43 -6.27
CA ASP A 113 6.12 4.37 -7.05
C ASP A 113 7.54 4.42 -6.47
N TYR A 114 8.53 4.25 -7.35
CA TYR A 114 9.94 4.25 -7.01
C TYR A 114 10.63 5.44 -7.68
N ARG A 115 11.20 6.34 -6.85
CA ARG A 115 11.86 7.58 -7.28
C ARG A 115 13.30 7.62 -6.80
N ASP A 116 14.12 6.79 -7.43
CA ASP A 116 15.56 6.65 -7.15
C ASP A 116 15.86 6.48 -5.65
N GLY A 117 14.95 5.77 -4.96
CA GLY A 117 15.09 5.44 -3.56
C GLY A 117 14.94 6.58 -2.55
N SER A 118 14.54 7.78 -2.97
CA SER A 118 14.41 8.93 -2.06
C SER A 118 13.20 8.85 -1.13
N ARG A 119 13.40 9.11 0.17
CA ARG A 119 12.33 9.28 1.18
C ARG A 119 11.94 10.75 1.42
N SER A 120 12.35 11.65 0.54
CA SER A 120 12.18 13.09 0.79
C SER A 120 10.75 13.56 0.58
N ALA A 121 10.37 14.66 1.25
CA ALA A 121 9.09 15.34 1.02
C ALA A 121 8.92 15.86 -0.43
N LYS A 122 10.02 16.04 -1.17
CA LYS A 122 9.98 16.38 -2.60
C LYS A 122 9.27 15.28 -3.40
N VAL A 123 9.54 14.01 -3.10
CA VAL A 123 8.89 12.89 -3.79
C VAL A 123 7.39 12.86 -3.50
N VAL A 124 7.01 13.03 -2.23
CA VAL A 124 5.61 13.13 -1.83
C VAL A 124 4.89 14.25 -2.60
N ARG A 125 5.51 15.43 -2.71
CA ARG A 125 4.97 16.54 -3.49
C ARG A 125 4.79 16.17 -4.97
N GLU A 126 5.75 15.50 -5.57
CA GLU A 126 5.70 15.12 -6.99
C GLU A 126 4.64 14.05 -7.27
N ILE A 127 4.46 13.09 -6.37
CA ILE A 127 3.45 12.03 -6.52
C ILE A 127 2.04 12.63 -6.43
N PHE A 128 1.79 13.49 -5.44
CA PHE A 128 0.45 14.01 -5.12
C PHE A 128 0.24 15.48 -5.53
N LYS A 129 1.03 16.03 -6.46
CA LYS A 129 1.00 17.45 -6.84
C LYS A 129 -0.39 17.95 -7.25
N ASP A 130 -1.13 17.14 -8.01
CA ASP A 130 -2.42 17.47 -8.61
C ASP A 130 -3.59 16.81 -7.86
N PHE A 131 -3.29 16.11 -6.76
CA PHE A 131 -4.27 15.39 -5.96
C PHE A 131 -5.20 16.37 -5.23
N LYS A 132 -6.49 16.04 -5.21
CA LYS A 132 -7.52 16.75 -4.46
C LYS A 132 -8.41 15.74 -3.75
N GLY A 133 -8.63 15.94 -2.45
CA GLY A 133 -9.40 15.01 -1.63
C GLY A 133 -8.74 14.71 -0.29
N THR A 134 -9.03 13.55 0.27
CA THR A 134 -8.53 13.13 1.59
C THR A 134 -7.33 12.22 1.44
N LEU A 135 -6.23 12.57 2.12
CA LEU A 135 -5.01 11.77 2.18
C LEU A 135 -4.78 11.28 3.61
N GLN A 136 -4.83 9.97 3.83
CA GLN A 136 -4.55 9.35 5.12
C GLN A 136 -3.14 8.80 5.20
N THR A 137 -2.45 9.08 6.29
CA THR A 137 -1.05 8.65 6.50
C THR A 137 -0.82 8.19 7.94
N ASP A 138 0.34 7.60 8.18
CA ASP A 138 0.87 7.29 9.52
C ASP A 138 1.32 8.53 10.31
N GLY A 139 1.25 9.72 9.71
CA GLY A 139 1.74 10.96 10.29
C GLY A 139 3.23 11.22 10.10
N TYR A 140 3.88 10.57 9.13
CA TYR A 140 5.23 10.93 8.71
C TYR A 140 5.30 12.39 8.23
N CYS A 141 6.29 13.13 8.73
CA CYS A 141 6.40 14.57 8.52
C CYS A 141 6.55 15.00 7.05
N ALA A 142 6.95 14.10 6.15
CA ALA A 142 7.02 14.42 4.72
C ALA A 142 5.64 14.78 4.12
N TYR A 143 4.55 14.31 4.72
CA TYR A 143 3.19 14.62 4.29
C TYR A 143 2.62 15.94 4.87
N GLU A 144 3.25 16.51 5.91
CA GLU A 144 2.84 17.78 6.52
C GLU A 144 2.94 18.96 5.52
N ILE A 145 3.62 18.77 4.38
CA ILE A 145 3.59 19.72 3.26
C ILE A 145 2.17 20.01 2.76
N PHE A 146 1.22 19.09 3.00
CA PHE A 146 -0.18 19.25 2.62
C PHE A 146 -1.04 19.96 3.66
N ASP A 147 -0.54 20.22 4.88
CA ASP A 147 -1.33 20.95 5.90
C ASP A 147 -1.69 22.37 5.45
N LYS A 148 -0.89 22.95 4.55
CA LYS A 148 -1.13 24.27 3.96
C LYS A 148 -1.86 24.22 2.61
N ASN A 149 -2.17 23.02 2.09
CA ASN A 149 -2.85 22.86 0.82
C ASN A 149 -4.37 22.76 1.05
N PRO A 150 -5.17 23.77 0.65
CA PRO A 150 -6.62 23.74 0.88
C PRO A 150 -7.35 22.68 0.05
N SER A 151 -6.71 22.09 -0.97
CA SER A 151 -7.30 21.03 -1.79
C SER A 151 -7.12 19.63 -1.20
N VAL A 152 -6.26 19.48 -0.18
CA VAL A 152 -5.93 18.18 0.42
C VAL A 152 -6.28 18.19 1.90
N THR A 153 -7.19 17.30 2.29
CA THR A 153 -7.50 17.05 3.70
C THR A 153 -6.60 15.94 4.21
N LEU A 154 -5.54 16.29 4.93
CA LEU A 154 -4.65 15.30 5.56
C LEU A 154 -5.32 14.67 6.79
N ILE A 155 -5.35 13.35 6.90
CA ILE A 155 -5.85 12.65 8.10
C ILE A 155 -4.81 11.67 8.63
N ASN A 156 -4.83 11.41 9.94
CA ASN A 156 -3.82 10.58 10.59
C ASN A 156 -4.40 9.27 11.14
N CYS A 157 -3.51 8.36 11.51
CA CYS A 157 -3.84 7.00 11.91
C CYS A 157 -3.86 6.83 13.43
N TRP A 158 -5.00 6.41 14.00
CA TRP A 158 -5.09 6.10 15.43
C TRP A 158 -4.25 4.89 15.84
N ALA A 159 -4.01 3.92 14.96
CA ALA A 159 -3.16 2.77 15.28
C ALA A 159 -1.72 3.19 15.60
N HIS A 160 -1.17 4.19 14.92
CA HIS A 160 0.16 4.73 15.23
C HIS A 160 0.18 5.48 16.56
N CYS A 161 -0.86 6.29 16.83
CA CYS A 161 -1.05 6.92 18.13
C CYS A 161 -1.09 5.87 19.26
N ARG A 162 -1.88 4.81 19.08
CA ARG A 162 -2.00 3.70 20.03
C ARG A 162 -0.66 3.01 20.30
N ARG A 163 0.09 2.64 19.24
CA ARG A 163 1.41 1.98 19.38
C ARG A 163 2.39 2.79 20.22
N ASN A 164 2.39 4.12 20.09
CA ASN A 164 3.23 4.99 20.91
C ASN A 164 2.88 4.87 22.40
N TYR A 165 1.59 4.86 22.76
CA TYR A 165 1.17 4.64 24.15
C TYR A 165 1.46 3.21 24.64
N GLU A 166 1.26 2.17 23.81
CA GLU A 166 1.63 0.80 24.16
C GLU A 166 3.12 0.69 24.50
N SER A 167 3.99 1.31 23.69
CA SER A 167 5.43 1.33 23.95
C SER A 167 5.80 2.03 25.26
N SER A 168 4.95 2.96 25.73
CA SER A 168 5.19 3.74 26.94
C SER A 168 4.72 3.06 28.23
N LEU A 169 3.99 1.93 28.14
CA LEU A 169 3.51 1.17 29.31
C LEU A 169 4.63 0.74 30.26
N VAL A 170 5.83 0.48 29.72
CA VAL A 170 7.00 0.05 30.50
C VAL A 170 7.61 1.18 31.34
N GLU A 171 7.33 2.44 31.01
CA GLU A 171 7.86 3.62 31.72
C GLU A 171 6.79 4.31 32.56
N ASN A 172 5.56 4.41 32.06
CA ASN A 172 4.47 5.09 32.76
C ASN A 172 3.13 4.38 32.51
N LYS A 173 2.90 3.32 33.28
CA LYS A 173 1.74 2.45 33.14
C LYS A 173 0.41 3.20 33.30
N THR A 174 0.27 4.04 34.33
CA THR A 174 -0.99 4.72 34.65
C THR A 174 -1.45 5.66 33.53
N LEU A 175 -0.57 6.55 33.07
CA LEU A 175 -0.92 7.51 32.01
C LEU A 175 -1.14 6.80 30.67
N ALA A 176 -0.28 5.82 30.34
CA ALA A 176 -0.42 5.04 29.11
C ALA A 176 -1.75 4.26 29.09
N GLN A 177 -2.14 3.61 30.19
CA GLN A 177 -3.39 2.85 30.29
C GLN A 177 -4.62 3.75 30.12
N TYR A 178 -4.61 4.97 30.68
CA TYR A 178 -5.70 5.91 30.47
C TYR A 178 -5.88 6.24 28.99
N ALA A 179 -4.79 6.65 28.31
CA ALA A 179 -4.82 6.99 26.89
C ALA A 179 -5.28 5.81 26.01
N LEU A 180 -4.73 4.61 26.28
CA LEU A 180 -5.15 3.38 25.60
C LEU A 180 -6.62 3.06 25.84
N GLY A 181 -7.14 3.32 27.04
CA GLY A 181 -8.55 3.19 27.37
C GLY A 181 -9.44 4.09 26.51
N GLN A 182 -9.08 5.37 26.37
CA GLN A 182 -9.81 6.33 25.52
C GLN A 182 -9.80 5.89 24.04
N ILE A 183 -8.61 5.52 23.53
CA ILE A 183 -8.47 5.04 22.15
C ILE A 183 -9.28 3.74 21.94
N GLN A 184 -9.32 2.85 22.94
CA GLN A 184 -10.10 1.62 22.87
C GLN A 184 -11.60 1.88 22.79
N LEU A 185 -12.12 2.97 23.38
CA LEU A 185 -13.52 3.37 23.21
C LEU A 185 -13.81 3.74 21.75
N LEU A 186 -12.92 4.48 21.07
CA LEU A 186 -13.07 4.81 19.66
C LEU A 186 -13.17 3.54 18.80
N TYR A 187 -12.27 2.57 19.01
CA TYR A 187 -12.33 1.29 18.29
C TYR A 187 -13.56 0.45 18.63
N LYS A 188 -14.11 0.56 19.86
CA LYS A 188 -15.38 -0.11 20.21
C LYS A 188 -16.53 0.46 19.38
N LEU A 189 -16.57 1.78 19.18
CA LEU A 189 -17.58 2.42 18.32
C LEU A 189 -17.48 1.91 16.87
N GLU A 190 -16.28 1.90 16.29
CA GLU A 190 -16.06 1.41 14.93
C GLU A 190 -16.50 -0.06 14.74
N ARG A 191 -16.25 -0.92 15.74
CA ARG A 191 -16.76 -2.30 15.74
C ARG A 191 -18.29 -2.35 15.77
N VAL A 192 -18.92 -1.61 16.67
CA VAL A 192 -20.39 -1.53 16.76
C VAL A 192 -21.01 -1.06 15.45
N PHE A 193 -20.43 -0.06 14.79
CA PHE A 193 -20.92 0.44 13.50
C PHE A 193 -20.83 -0.62 12.40
N LYS A 194 -19.71 -1.37 12.38
CA LYS A 194 -19.52 -2.47 11.44
C LYS A 194 -20.52 -3.60 11.69
N ASP A 195 -20.67 -4.04 12.94
CA ASP A 195 -21.53 -5.18 13.32
C ASP A 195 -23.01 -4.87 13.05
N LYS A 196 -23.42 -3.62 13.26
CA LYS A 196 -24.77 -3.13 12.94
C LYS A 196 -24.96 -2.71 11.47
N GLN A 197 -23.92 -2.81 10.65
CA GLN A 197 -23.94 -2.43 9.23
C GLN A 197 -24.44 -1.01 8.97
N TYR A 198 -23.98 -0.04 9.78
CA TYR A 198 -24.37 1.36 9.61
C TYR A 198 -23.94 1.90 8.24
N SER A 199 -24.80 2.72 7.62
CA SER A 199 -24.45 3.46 6.41
C SER A 199 -23.41 4.55 6.71
N PRO A 200 -22.68 5.08 5.71
CA PRO A 200 -21.72 6.16 5.93
C PRO A 200 -22.33 7.38 6.64
N VAL A 201 -23.58 7.75 6.33
CA VAL A 201 -24.27 8.88 6.97
C VAL A 201 -24.55 8.59 8.45
N GLN A 202 -24.97 7.36 8.79
CA GLN A 202 -25.17 6.95 10.18
C GLN A 202 -23.86 6.91 10.97
N ILE A 203 -22.79 6.41 10.34
CA ILE A 203 -21.45 6.38 10.93
C ILE A 203 -20.99 7.80 11.24
N GLU A 204 -21.11 8.74 10.31
CA GLU A 204 -20.73 10.14 10.52
C GLU A 204 -21.48 10.77 11.69
N ALA A 205 -22.82 10.66 11.70
CA ALA A 205 -23.65 11.22 12.77
C ALA A 205 -23.28 10.65 14.15
N GLU A 206 -23.08 9.34 14.24
CA GLU A 206 -22.74 8.68 15.49
C GLU A 206 -21.29 8.93 15.92
N ARG A 207 -20.34 9.06 14.99
CA ARG A 207 -18.96 9.50 15.30
C ARG A 207 -18.96 10.91 15.87
N GLN A 208 -19.71 11.84 15.28
CA GLN A 208 -19.83 13.20 15.83
C GLN A 208 -20.48 13.20 17.22
N ARG A 209 -21.50 12.36 17.46
CA ARG A 209 -22.18 12.25 18.75
C ARG A 209 -21.34 11.58 19.83
N LEU A 210 -20.64 10.50 19.49
CA LEU A 210 -20.00 9.60 20.46
C LEU A 210 -18.47 9.70 20.48
N ALA A 211 -17.81 9.80 19.32
CA ALA A 211 -16.36 9.83 19.24
C ALA A 211 -15.78 11.22 19.54
N LEU A 212 -16.44 12.30 19.09
CA LEU A 212 -15.96 13.67 19.32
C LEU A 212 -15.75 13.99 20.82
N PRO A 213 -16.68 13.67 21.75
CA PRO A 213 -16.45 13.91 23.17
C PRO A 213 -15.25 13.12 23.73
N ILE A 214 -15.03 11.88 23.27
CA ILE A 214 -13.90 11.05 23.69
C ILE A 214 -12.58 11.71 23.25
N ILE A 215 -12.51 12.16 21.99
CA ILE A 215 -11.31 12.80 21.45
C ILE A 215 -11.00 14.11 22.18
N ARG A 216 -12.02 14.96 22.41
CA ARG A 216 -11.86 16.22 23.16
C ARG A 216 -11.43 16.00 24.61
N ASN A 217 -11.96 14.96 25.26
CA ASN A 217 -11.55 14.60 26.62
C ASN A 217 -10.10 14.12 26.64
N LEU A 218 -9.69 13.33 25.65
CA LEU A 218 -8.30 12.89 25.52
C LEU A 218 -7.35 14.07 25.27
N GLU A 219 -7.73 15.01 24.40
CA GLU A 219 -6.96 16.23 24.12
C GLU A 219 -6.71 17.05 25.40
N LYS A 220 -7.78 17.38 26.14
CA LYS A 220 -7.70 18.10 27.42
C LYS A 220 -6.86 17.35 28.45
N TRP A 221 -7.02 16.02 28.51
CA TRP A 221 -6.22 15.20 29.41
C TRP A 221 -4.72 15.26 29.05
N ILE A 222 -4.37 15.28 27.76
CA ILE A 222 -2.97 15.45 27.33
C ILE A 222 -2.43 16.81 27.77
N GLU A 223 -3.18 17.91 27.55
CA GLU A 223 -2.75 19.26 27.95
C GLU A 223 -2.43 19.37 29.44
N GLN A 224 -3.23 18.71 30.28
CA GLN A 224 -3.07 18.70 31.73
C GLN A 224 -1.87 17.85 32.17
N ASN A 225 -1.73 16.65 31.60
CA ASN A 225 -0.75 15.67 32.06
C ASN A 225 0.62 15.80 31.38
N TYR A 226 0.71 16.47 30.23
CA TYR A 226 2.00 16.65 29.55
C TYR A 226 3.02 17.42 30.41
N LYS A 227 2.52 18.33 31.26
CA LYS A 227 3.34 19.13 32.20
C LYS A 227 3.99 18.29 33.30
N THR A 228 3.50 17.09 33.56
CA THR A 228 3.99 16.20 34.63
C THR A 228 4.95 15.13 34.13
N VAL A 229 5.24 15.09 32.82
CA VAL A 229 6.13 14.10 32.20
C VAL A 229 7.32 14.75 31.52
N LEU A 230 8.45 14.04 31.48
CA LEU A 230 9.62 14.49 30.73
C LEU A 230 9.33 14.41 29.22
N PRO A 231 9.53 15.49 28.43
CA PRO A 231 9.23 15.50 26.99
C PRO A 231 9.90 14.38 26.18
N LYS A 232 11.11 13.95 26.60
CA LYS A 232 11.89 12.91 25.92
C LYS A 232 11.56 11.47 26.35
N SER A 233 10.76 11.29 27.41
CA SER A 233 10.27 9.97 27.84
C SER A 233 9.35 9.37 26.77
N LYS A 234 9.10 8.05 26.80
CA LYS A 234 8.18 7.42 25.84
C LYS A 234 6.76 7.98 25.95
N ILE A 235 6.28 8.20 27.17
CA ILE A 235 4.95 8.79 27.40
C ILE A 235 4.88 10.24 26.93
N GLY A 236 5.93 11.04 27.18
CA GLY A 236 6.03 12.41 26.68
C GLY A 236 6.00 12.47 25.15
N LYS A 237 6.77 11.60 24.48
CA LYS A 237 6.74 11.47 23.01
C LYS A 237 5.37 11.03 22.49
N ALA A 238 4.70 10.09 23.16
CA ALA A 238 3.36 9.63 22.77
C ALA A 238 2.32 10.75 22.88
N MET A 239 2.32 11.48 24.00
CA MET A 239 1.46 12.65 24.22
C MET A 239 1.72 13.75 23.19
N SER A 240 2.98 14.10 22.94
CA SER A 240 3.37 15.10 21.96
C SER A 240 2.94 14.70 20.54
N TYR A 241 3.17 13.44 20.15
CA TYR A 241 2.76 12.91 18.85
C TYR A 241 1.24 12.97 18.65
N ASN A 242 0.46 12.57 19.67
CA ASN A 242 -0.99 12.59 19.62
C ASN A 242 -1.52 14.02 19.55
N TYR A 243 -1.09 14.89 20.47
CA TYR A 243 -1.53 16.28 20.56
C TYR A 243 -1.22 17.05 19.27
N SER A 244 -0.01 16.92 18.72
CA SER A 244 0.36 17.63 17.48
C SER A 244 -0.44 17.18 16.26
N ARG A 245 -1.13 16.02 16.33
CA ARG A 245 -1.92 15.44 15.23
C ARG A 245 -3.40 15.36 15.56
N ILE A 246 -3.85 15.92 16.68
CA ILE A 246 -5.21 15.71 17.17
C ILE A 246 -6.27 16.17 16.16
N GLN A 247 -6.00 17.26 15.43
CA GLN A 247 -6.86 17.72 14.33
C GLN A 247 -6.96 16.68 13.20
N GLY A 248 -5.82 16.19 12.70
CA GLY A 248 -5.77 15.15 11.65
C GLY A 248 -6.34 13.80 12.10
N LEU A 249 -6.17 13.45 13.38
CA LEU A 249 -6.77 12.28 14.03
C LEU A 249 -8.28 12.43 14.23
N SER A 250 -8.80 13.65 14.32
CA SER A 250 -10.23 13.91 14.50
C SER A 250 -11.02 13.92 13.19
N ARG A 251 -10.38 14.26 12.06
CA ARG A 251 -11.07 14.50 10.78
C ARG A 251 -11.93 13.32 10.28
N TYR A 252 -11.57 12.07 10.59
CA TYR A 252 -12.36 10.89 10.18
C TYR A 252 -13.80 10.86 10.73
N ILE A 253 -14.10 11.65 11.77
CA ILE A 253 -15.45 11.70 12.34
C ILE A 253 -16.45 12.45 11.46
N TYR A 254 -15.96 13.26 10.52
CA TYR A 254 -16.79 14.11 9.65
C TYR A 254 -17.09 13.48 8.28
N ASP A 255 -16.66 12.24 8.05
CA ASP A 255 -17.05 11.47 6.85
C ASP A 255 -17.04 9.98 7.18
N GLY A 256 -18.21 9.35 7.11
CA GLY A 256 -18.38 7.93 7.42
C GLY A 256 -17.67 6.97 6.47
N ASN A 257 -17.18 7.44 5.31
CA ASN A 257 -16.38 6.64 4.38
C ASN A 257 -14.92 6.52 4.83
N LEU A 258 -14.43 7.46 5.64
CA LEU A 258 -13.06 7.46 6.14
C LEU A 258 -12.82 6.36 7.17
N LYS A 259 -11.61 5.81 7.15
CA LYS A 259 -11.16 4.82 8.12
C LYS A 259 -10.46 5.51 9.29
N ILE A 260 -10.65 4.94 10.49
CA ILE A 260 -9.93 5.36 11.70
C ILE A 260 -8.41 5.14 11.60
N ASP A 261 -7.97 4.19 10.76
CA ASP A 261 -6.58 3.75 10.61
C ASP A 261 -6.11 3.66 9.15
N ASN A 262 -4.80 3.83 8.97
CA ASN A 262 -4.05 3.55 7.75
C ASN A 262 -3.61 2.07 7.62
N ASN A 263 -4.07 1.17 8.51
CA ASN A 263 -3.67 -0.24 8.54
C ASN A 263 -3.86 -0.98 7.18
N PRO A 264 -4.89 -0.70 6.35
CA PRO A 264 -4.99 -1.34 5.04
C PRO A 264 -3.81 -1.00 4.12
N ALA A 265 -3.26 0.21 4.20
CA ALA A 265 -2.05 0.58 3.48
C ALA A 265 -0.82 -0.21 3.96
N GLU A 266 -0.64 -0.35 5.28
CA GLU A 266 0.43 -1.19 5.83
C GLU A 266 0.29 -2.66 5.37
N ASN A 267 -0.94 -3.19 5.36
CA ASN A 267 -1.24 -4.53 4.86
C ASN A 267 -0.91 -4.68 3.37
N ALA A 268 -1.12 -3.61 2.59
CA ALA A 268 -0.78 -3.58 1.19
C ALA A 268 0.73 -3.71 0.97
N ILE A 269 1.55 -3.12 1.85
CA ILE A 269 3.02 -3.18 1.85
C ILE A 269 3.59 -4.54 2.29
N ARG A 270 2.87 -5.33 3.09
CA ARG A 270 3.41 -6.59 3.67
C ARG A 270 4.06 -7.54 2.67
N PRO A 271 3.51 -7.81 1.46
CA PRO A 271 4.17 -8.65 0.47
C PRO A 271 5.54 -8.15 0.05
N VAL A 272 5.75 -6.83 -0.01
CA VAL A 272 7.07 -6.23 -0.29
C VAL A 272 8.05 -6.52 0.85
N THR A 273 7.57 -6.48 2.09
CA THR A 273 8.39 -6.80 3.27
C THR A 273 8.80 -8.27 3.29
N VAL A 274 7.90 -9.20 2.96
CA VAL A 274 8.21 -10.64 2.86
C VAL A 274 9.16 -10.90 1.68
N SER A 275 8.89 -10.26 0.55
CA SER A 275 9.72 -10.32 -0.65
C SER A 275 11.17 -9.89 -0.38
N ARG A 276 11.37 -8.76 0.31
CA ARG A 276 12.68 -8.23 0.72
C ARG A 276 13.48 -9.20 1.61
N LYS A 277 12.79 -10.05 2.39
CA LYS A 277 13.45 -11.11 3.18
C LYS A 277 13.91 -12.28 2.33
N ASN A 278 13.33 -12.47 1.14
CA ASN A 278 13.55 -13.65 0.29
C ASN A 278 14.43 -13.38 -0.95
N PHE A 279 14.28 -12.23 -1.61
CA PHE A 279 15.22 -11.79 -2.65
C PHE A 279 16.16 -10.72 -2.06
N LEU A 280 17.47 -11.00 -2.11
CA LEU A 280 18.51 -10.22 -1.40
C LEU A 280 18.52 -8.72 -1.77
N PHE A 281 18.25 -8.38 -3.04
CA PHE A 281 18.28 -7.01 -3.58
C PHE A 281 17.64 -6.91 -4.98
N CYS A 282 17.33 -5.68 -5.40
CA CYS A 282 17.14 -5.29 -6.79
C CYS A 282 18.51 -4.95 -7.40
N GLY A 283 18.79 -5.41 -8.63
CA GLY A 283 20.12 -5.28 -9.23
C GLY A 283 20.52 -3.86 -9.67
N ASN A 284 19.56 -2.93 -9.78
CA ASN A 284 19.72 -1.52 -10.10
C ASN A 284 18.37 -0.79 -9.93
N HIS A 285 18.36 0.54 -10.15
CA HIS A 285 17.15 1.38 -10.10
C HIS A 285 16.04 0.91 -11.05
N ASN A 286 16.36 0.51 -12.28
CA ASN A 286 15.36 -0.01 -13.23
C ASN A 286 14.69 -1.29 -12.72
N ALA A 287 15.45 -2.19 -12.09
CA ALA A 287 14.89 -3.40 -11.49
C ALA A 287 13.97 -3.10 -10.30
N ALA A 288 14.26 -2.04 -9.53
CA ALA A 288 13.38 -1.57 -8.46
C ALA A 288 12.09 -0.94 -9.02
N PHE A 289 12.18 -0.14 -10.09
CA PHE A 289 11.01 0.39 -10.80
C PHE A 289 10.15 -0.75 -11.38
N ASN A 290 10.76 -1.75 -12.02
CA ASN A 290 10.05 -2.94 -12.51
C ASN A 290 9.36 -3.71 -11.38
N ALA A 291 10.03 -3.85 -10.22
CA ALA A 291 9.41 -4.47 -9.05
C ALA A 291 8.17 -3.68 -8.57
N ALA A 292 8.23 -2.34 -8.57
CA ALA A 292 7.11 -1.48 -8.20
C ALA A 292 5.88 -1.71 -9.10
N MET A 293 6.08 -1.86 -10.41
CA MET A 293 5.00 -2.16 -11.35
C MET A 293 4.35 -3.51 -11.05
N ILE A 294 5.13 -4.56 -10.81
CA ILE A 294 4.56 -5.89 -10.53
C ILE A 294 3.86 -5.93 -9.16
N PHE A 295 4.43 -5.28 -8.13
CA PHE A 295 3.75 -5.13 -6.84
C PHE A 295 2.44 -4.34 -6.97
N THR A 296 2.37 -3.39 -7.91
CA THR A 296 1.14 -2.66 -8.21
C THR A 296 0.07 -3.60 -8.77
N LEU A 297 0.35 -4.31 -9.86
CA LEU A 297 -0.62 -5.20 -10.50
C LEU A 297 -1.09 -6.31 -9.56
N THR A 298 -0.15 -7.00 -8.92
CA THR A 298 -0.47 -8.10 -7.98
C THR A 298 -1.17 -7.58 -6.72
N GLY A 299 -0.80 -6.39 -6.24
CA GLY A 299 -1.45 -5.72 -5.13
C GLY A 299 -2.91 -5.38 -5.42
N CYS A 300 -3.20 -4.82 -6.61
CA CYS A 300 -4.56 -4.56 -7.05
C CYS A 300 -5.38 -5.84 -7.23
N CYS A 301 -4.81 -6.91 -7.79
CA CYS A 301 -5.49 -8.21 -7.87
C CYS A 301 -5.95 -8.68 -6.49
N ARG A 302 -5.06 -8.60 -5.49
CA ARG A 302 -5.38 -8.98 -4.11
C ARG A 302 -6.45 -8.09 -3.47
N GLU A 303 -6.41 -6.78 -3.70
CA GLU A 303 -7.43 -5.84 -3.19
C GLU A 303 -8.82 -6.11 -3.79
N GLN A 304 -8.86 -6.54 -5.05
CA GLN A 304 -10.08 -6.96 -5.74
C GLN A 304 -10.45 -8.43 -5.53
N ASN A 305 -9.65 -9.19 -4.79
CA ASN A 305 -9.83 -10.63 -4.58
C ASN A 305 -9.84 -11.46 -5.88
N ILE A 306 -8.99 -11.06 -6.84
CA ILE A 306 -8.82 -11.70 -8.15
C ILE A 306 -7.75 -12.78 -8.07
N ASN A 307 -7.97 -13.90 -8.76
CA ASN A 307 -6.95 -14.88 -9.06
C ASN A 307 -5.86 -14.23 -9.92
N THR A 308 -4.78 -13.82 -9.26
CA THR A 308 -3.66 -13.10 -9.87
C THR A 308 -3.05 -13.86 -11.05
N ARG A 309 -3.08 -15.20 -11.03
CA ARG A 309 -2.56 -16.03 -12.12
C ARG A 309 -3.40 -15.85 -13.38
N HIS A 310 -4.73 -15.94 -13.28
CA HIS A 310 -5.63 -15.78 -14.42
C HIS A 310 -5.45 -14.39 -15.04
N TYR A 311 -5.48 -13.36 -14.19
CA TYR A 311 -5.29 -11.98 -14.60
C TYR A 311 -3.95 -11.76 -15.32
N LEU A 312 -2.83 -12.20 -14.75
CA LEU A 312 -1.52 -11.99 -15.37
C LEU A 312 -1.39 -12.70 -16.72
N ILE A 313 -1.89 -13.94 -16.84
CA ILE A 313 -1.84 -14.69 -18.11
C ILE A 313 -2.63 -13.95 -19.18
N ASP A 314 -3.86 -13.57 -18.86
CA ASP A 314 -4.76 -12.93 -19.81
C ASP A 314 -4.29 -11.53 -20.21
N VAL A 315 -3.92 -10.68 -19.24
CA VAL A 315 -3.40 -9.34 -19.51
C VAL A 315 -2.12 -9.39 -20.36
N LEU A 316 -1.19 -10.30 -20.06
CA LEU A 316 0.02 -10.46 -20.88
C LEU A 316 -0.28 -10.93 -22.32
N ASN A 317 -1.36 -11.71 -22.51
CA ASN A 317 -1.82 -12.10 -23.84
C ASN A 317 -2.47 -10.94 -24.60
N GLN A 318 -3.25 -10.09 -23.91
CA GLN A 318 -4.03 -9.03 -24.54
C GLN A 318 -3.21 -7.77 -24.84
N LEU A 319 -2.28 -7.39 -23.94
CA LEU A 319 -1.51 -6.15 -24.05
C LEU A 319 -0.85 -5.90 -25.41
N PRO A 320 -0.19 -6.88 -26.07
CA PRO A 320 0.42 -6.66 -27.38
C PRO A 320 -0.60 -6.19 -28.43
N TYR A 321 -1.83 -6.71 -28.40
CA TYR A 321 -2.88 -6.33 -29.35
C TYR A 321 -3.50 -4.98 -29.00
N VAL A 322 -3.82 -4.75 -27.72
CA VAL A 322 -4.42 -3.49 -27.26
C VAL A 322 -3.48 -2.31 -27.56
N LEU A 323 -2.17 -2.50 -27.35
CA LEU A 323 -1.18 -1.47 -27.62
C LEU A 323 -0.94 -1.24 -29.12
N ASP A 324 -0.86 -2.31 -29.93
CA ASP A 324 -0.69 -2.20 -31.38
C ASP A 324 -1.86 -1.46 -32.04
N LYS A 325 -3.09 -1.79 -31.61
CA LYS A 325 -4.32 -1.14 -32.10
C LYS A 325 -4.63 0.20 -31.43
N LYS A 326 -3.85 0.60 -30.42
CA LYS A 326 -4.08 1.81 -29.61
C LYS A 326 -5.49 1.85 -28.97
N GLU A 327 -5.98 0.69 -28.56
CA GLU A 327 -7.24 0.56 -27.84
C GLU A 327 -7.11 1.04 -26.38
N SER A 328 -8.23 1.28 -25.71
CA SER A 328 -8.21 1.67 -24.29
C SER A 328 -7.70 0.51 -23.42
N LEU A 329 -6.88 0.85 -22.42
CA LEU A 329 -6.39 -0.09 -21.40
C LEU A 329 -7.39 -0.29 -20.25
N ASP A 330 -8.53 0.42 -20.26
CA ASP A 330 -9.46 0.44 -19.12
C ASP A 330 -10.00 -0.96 -18.79
N SER A 331 -10.32 -1.77 -19.79
CA SER A 331 -10.80 -3.15 -19.59
C SER A 331 -9.76 -4.08 -18.97
N LEU A 332 -8.47 -3.74 -19.07
CA LEU A 332 -7.37 -4.49 -18.49
C LEU A 332 -7.04 -4.06 -17.06
N MET A 333 -7.62 -2.98 -16.54
CA MET A 333 -7.42 -2.62 -15.14
C MET A 333 -8.10 -3.66 -14.23
N PRO A 334 -7.51 -4.04 -13.08
CA PRO A 334 -8.04 -5.12 -12.24
C PRO A 334 -9.51 -4.96 -11.83
N ASP A 335 -9.94 -3.74 -11.50
CA ASP A 335 -11.32 -3.42 -11.11
C ASP A 335 -12.34 -3.59 -12.24
N LYS A 336 -11.90 -3.49 -13.49
CA LYS A 336 -12.73 -3.62 -14.70
C LYS A 336 -12.61 -4.98 -15.36
N TRP A 337 -11.42 -5.54 -15.37
CA TRP A 337 -11.15 -6.86 -15.89
C TRP A 337 -12.00 -7.93 -15.21
N ILE A 338 -12.18 -7.82 -13.88
CA ILE A 338 -12.95 -8.77 -13.10
C ILE A 338 -14.46 -8.74 -13.41
N GLU A 339 -14.99 -7.61 -13.90
CA GLU A 339 -16.39 -7.50 -14.35
C GLU A 339 -16.66 -8.43 -15.55
N GLN A 340 -15.62 -8.70 -16.36
CA GLN A 340 -15.68 -9.57 -17.54
C GLN A 340 -15.28 -11.02 -17.25
N HIS A 341 -14.64 -11.28 -16.11
CA HIS A 341 -14.05 -12.57 -15.73
C HIS A 341 -14.49 -13.02 -14.32
N PRO A 342 -15.81 -13.09 -14.02
CA PRO A 342 -16.30 -13.37 -12.68
C PRO A 342 -15.83 -14.73 -12.13
N GLU A 343 -15.52 -15.70 -13.00
CA GLU A 343 -14.95 -17.00 -12.63
C GLU A 343 -13.55 -16.92 -12.02
N SER A 344 -12.88 -15.77 -12.17
CA SER A 344 -11.55 -15.50 -11.63
C SER A 344 -11.59 -14.83 -10.25
N LEU A 345 -12.78 -14.61 -9.66
CA LEU A 345 -12.91 -14.22 -8.26
C LEU A 345 -12.53 -15.38 -7.34
N MET A 346 -11.63 -15.13 -6.39
CA MET A 346 -11.30 -16.13 -5.38
C MET A 346 -12.39 -16.19 -4.32
N SER A 347 -12.72 -17.38 -3.81
CA SER A 347 -13.62 -17.48 -2.66
C SER A 347 -13.05 -16.71 -1.46
N PRO A 348 -13.90 -16.09 -0.63
CA PRO A 348 -13.43 -15.49 0.62
C PRO A 348 -12.66 -16.53 1.43
N ASP A 349 -11.48 -16.15 1.88
CA ASP A 349 -10.62 -16.97 2.72
C ASP A 349 -11.38 -17.32 4.01
N SER A 350 -11.84 -18.58 4.15
CA SER A 350 -12.62 -19.04 5.31
C SER A 350 -11.84 -19.00 6.62
N SER A 351 -10.52 -18.73 6.54
CA SER A 351 -9.58 -18.62 7.66
C SER A 351 -9.63 -17.29 8.43
N LYS A 352 -10.51 -16.35 8.04
CA LYS A 352 -10.69 -15.04 8.72
C LYS A 352 -12.03 -14.87 9.45
N MET A 353 -12.78 -15.95 9.65
CA MET A 353 -14.04 -15.94 10.38
C MET A 353 -13.92 -16.20 11.89
N ASP A 354 -12.71 -16.41 12.41
CA ASP A 354 -12.45 -16.65 13.85
C ASP A 354 -11.71 -15.50 14.53
#